data_AF-A0A5Q0RXV3-F1
#
_entry.id   AF-A0A5Q0RXV3-F1
#
_cell.length_a   1.000
_cell.length_b   1.000
_cell.length_c   1.000
_cell.angle_alpha   90.00
_cell.angle_beta   90.00
_cell.angle_gamma   90.00
#
_symmetry.space_group_name_H-M   'P 1'
#
loop_
_entity.id
_entity.type
_entity.pdbx_description
1 polymer ?
#
loop_
_entity_poly.entity_id
_entity_poly.type
_entity_poly.pdbx_seq_one_letter_code
_entity_poly.pdbx_strand_id
1 'polypeptide(L)'
;GKDIVQFAKTLNISHSNIDGKVCVTKEGSSNANSYGVYAEETDAKNDQAKRGTALCGGHGSTHTSGQTAAQTTPQVLRDFAENTLKDGKNWPTSTAAKDAVQQAKQNDNANAVATDLVALNREEKTIVA
;
A
#
# COMPACT_ATOMS: atom_id res chain seq x y z
N GLY A 1 -11.51 1.23 10.21
CA GLY A 1 -10.07 1.49 10.35
C GLY A 1 -9.46 0.72 11.51
N LYS A 2 -10.00 0.83 12.73
CA LYS A 2 -9.40 0.21 13.92
C LYS A 2 -9.15 -1.30 13.78
N ASP A 3 -10.11 -2.05 13.26
CA ASP A 3 -10.00 -3.51 13.15
C ASP A 3 -8.90 -3.94 12.17
N ILE A 4 -8.80 -3.29 11.01
CA ILE A 4 -7.75 -3.60 10.02
C ILE A 4 -6.35 -3.23 10.53
N VAL A 5 -6.22 -2.15 11.33
CA VAL A 5 -4.96 -1.78 11.98
C VAL A 5 -4.53 -2.84 13.00
N GLN A 6 -5.49 -3.34 13.80
CA GLN A 6 -5.20 -4.41 14.76
C GLN A 6 -4.88 -5.73 14.06
N PHE A 7 -5.59 -6.05 12.99
CA PHE A 7 -5.33 -7.22 12.15
C PHE A 7 -3.90 -7.18 11.59
N ALA A 8 -3.49 -6.07 10.98
CA ALA A 8 -2.13 -5.89 10.44
C ALA A 8 -1.04 -6.07 11.52
N LYS A 9 -1.25 -5.50 12.71
CA LYS A 9 -0.32 -5.65 13.85
C LYS A 9 -0.16 -7.11 14.26
N THR A 10 -1.27 -7.84 14.41
CA THR A 10 -1.26 -9.26 14.78
C THR A 10 -0.60 -10.10 13.68
N LEU A 11 -0.93 -9.84 12.42
CA LEU A 11 -0.42 -10.59 11.28
C LEU A 11 1.10 -10.41 11.12
N ASN A 12 1.61 -9.20 11.31
CA ASN A 12 3.06 -8.93 11.28
C ASN A 12 3.82 -9.70 12.38
N ILE A 13 3.25 -9.84 13.58
CA ILE A 13 3.90 -10.55 14.70
C ILE A 13 3.92 -12.07 14.46
N SER A 14 2.79 -12.65 14.04
CA SER A 14 2.63 -14.11 14.02
C SER A 14 2.84 -14.74 12.64
N HIS A 15 2.64 -13.99 11.56
CA HIS A 15 2.57 -14.50 10.18
C HIS A 15 3.12 -13.47 9.18
N SER A 16 4.37 -13.04 9.39
CA SER A 16 5.03 -12.03 8.55
C SER A 16 5.12 -12.41 7.07
N ASN A 17 5.05 -13.72 6.75
CA ASN A 17 4.92 -14.22 5.38
C ASN A 17 3.59 -13.84 4.71
N ILE A 18 2.50 -13.76 5.47
CA ILE A 18 1.19 -13.33 4.97
C ILE A 18 1.12 -11.80 4.92
N ASP A 19 1.66 -11.11 5.93
CA ASP A 19 1.83 -9.65 5.92
C ASP A 19 2.53 -9.19 4.63
N GLY A 20 3.60 -9.90 4.23
CA GLY A 20 4.34 -9.66 3.00
C GLY A 20 3.62 -9.91 1.68
N LYS A 21 2.35 -10.35 1.71
CA LYS A 21 1.52 -10.65 0.53
C LYS A 21 0.31 -9.73 0.39
N VAL A 22 0.01 -8.94 1.40
CA VAL A 22 -1.16 -8.05 1.42
C VAL A 22 -0.68 -6.61 1.33
N CYS A 23 -1.37 -5.80 0.52
CA CYS A 23 -1.01 -4.40 0.28
C CYS A 23 0.45 -4.24 -0.15
N VAL A 24 0.95 -5.12 -1.02
CA VAL A 24 2.33 -5.03 -1.50
C VAL A 24 2.43 -3.89 -2.51
N THR A 25 3.20 -2.83 -2.19
CA THR A 25 3.35 -1.68 -3.08
C THR A 25 4.07 -2.08 -4.37
N LYS A 26 3.83 -1.33 -5.43
CA LYS A 26 4.34 -1.61 -6.78
C LYS A 26 5.29 -0.52 -7.25
N GLU A 27 6.12 -0.84 -8.21
CA GLU A 27 6.90 0.17 -8.92
C GLU A 27 5.98 1.02 -9.79
N GLY A 28 6.20 2.34 -9.81
CA GLY A 28 5.56 3.21 -10.79
C GLY A 28 6.24 3.17 -12.16
N SER A 29 7.48 2.69 -12.22
CA SER A 29 8.27 2.50 -13.44
C SER A 29 9.37 1.45 -13.23
N SER A 30 9.45 0.46 -14.13
CA SER A 30 10.31 -0.72 -14.00
C SER A 30 11.82 -0.47 -13.97
N ASN A 31 12.27 0.75 -14.28
CA ASN A 31 13.71 1.10 -14.34
C ASN A 31 14.12 2.14 -13.29
N ALA A 32 13.24 2.46 -12.34
CA ALA A 32 13.39 3.66 -11.51
C ALA A 32 13.58 3.40 -10.01
N ASN A 33 13.56 2.14 -9.52
CA ASN A 33 13.52 1.84 -8.09
C ASN A 33 12.43 2.66 -7.38
N SER A 34 11.20 2.52 -7.90
CA SER A 34 10.10 3.45 -7.65
C SER A 34 8.92 2.79 -6.97
N TYR A 35 9.18 1.86 -6.05
CA TYR A 35 8.12 1.29 -5.23
C TYR A 35 7.38 2.39 -4.46
N GLY A 36 6.07 2.21 -4.33
CA GLY A 36 5.22 3.11 -3.54
C GLY A 36 5.65 3.14 -2.08
N VAL A 37 5.59 4.32 -1.48
CA VAL A 37 5.80 4.52 -0.04
C VAL A 37 4.48 4.91 0.58
N TYR A 38 4.02 4.15 1.58
CA TYR A 38 2.79 4.44 2.28
C TYR A 38 2.86 5.78 2.99
N ALA A 39 1.82 6.58 2.78
CA ALA A 39 1.67 7.94 3.27
C ALA A 39 0.19 8.25 3.57
N GLU A 40 -0.08 9.43 4.15
CA GLU A 40 -1.44 9.87 4.45
C GLU A 40 -2.23 10.29 3.19
N GLU A 41 -1.56 10.65 2.10
CA GLU A 41 -2.14 11.05 0.83
C GLU A 41 -1.30 10.48 -0.33
N THR A 42 -1.97 10.02 -1.38
CA THR A 42 -1.30 9.62 -2.62
C THR A 42 -0.85 10.86 -3.38
N ASP A 43 0.46 10.99 -3.59
CA ASP A 43 1.06 12.06 -4.41
C ASP A 43 1.88 11.52 -5.58
N ALA A 44 1.94 10.19 -5.74
CA ALA A 44 2.68 9.53 -6.80
C ALA A 44 2.28 10.01 -8.20
N LYS A 45 3.27 10.54 -8.93
CA LYS A 45 3.11 11.08 -10.29
C LYS A 45 4.43 11.03 -11.08
N ASN A 46 4.43 11.60 -12.29
CA ASN A 46 5.64 11.71 -13.11
C ASN A 46 6.56 12.81 -12.57
N ASP A 47 7.17 12.54 -11.41
CA ASP A 47 8.07 13.43 -10.68
C ASP A 47 8.99 12.57 -9.80
N GLN A 48 10.30 12.83 -9.83
CA GLN A 48 11.30 12.01 -9.13
C GLN A 48 11.19 12.03 -7.59
N ALA A 49 10.53 13.05 -7.03
CA ALA A 49 10.37 13.22 -5.58
C ALA A 49 9.02 12.69 -5.06
N LYS A 50 8.12 12.26 -5.95
CA LYS A 50 6.70 12.01 -5.62
C LYS A 50 6.32 10.56 -5.77
N ARG A 51 6.40 9.81 -4.66
CA ARG A 51 6.20 8.36 -4.61
C ARG A 51 5.25 7.90 -3.50
N GLY A 52 4.57 8.85 -2.85
CA GLY A 52 3.64 8.57 -1.76
C GLY A 52 2.36 7.92 -2.27
N THR A 53 1.87 6.92 -1.55
CA THR A 53 0.59 6.28 -1.82
C THR A 53 -0.21 6.07 -0.52
N ALA A 54 -1.49 6.38 -0.57
CA ALA A 54 -2.47 6.02 0.47
C ALA A 54 -3.36 4.84 0.03
N LEU A 55 -3.04 4.23 -1.11
CA LEU A 55 -3.76 3.11 -1.68
C LEU A 55 -3.03 1.80 -1.35
N CYS A 56 -3.72 0.84 -0.74
CA CYS A 56 -3.23 -0.52 -0.54
C CYS A 56 -2.79 -1.12 -1.88
N GLY A 57 -1.51 -1.47 -2.00
CA GLY A 57 -0.90 -1.95 -3.24
C GLY A 57 -0.62 -0.87 -4.29
N GLY A 58 -0.64 0.40 -3.89
CA GLY A 58 -0.35 1.54 -4.76
C GLY A 58 1.09 1.54 -5.29
N HIS A 59 1.31 2.30 -6.36
CA HIS A 59 2.62 2.43 -7.00
C HIS A 59 3.32 3.74 -6.62
N GLY A 60 4.65 3.77 -6.73
CA GLY A 60 5.42 5.00 -6.53
C GLY A 60 5.46 5.87 -7.79
N SER A 61 6.47 6.72 -7.88
CA SER A 61 6.60 7.67 -9.00
C SER A 61 6.66 6.94 -10.36
N THR A 62 5.94 7.50 -11.33
CA THR A 62 5.95 7.03 -12.73
C THR A 62 7.07 7.64 -13.55
N HIS A 63 7.91 8.47 -12.92
CA HIS A 63 9.12 8.99 -13.53
C HIS A 63 10.06 7.85 -13.92
N THR A 64 10.61 7.91 -15.13
CA THR A 64 11.34 6.79 -15.74
C THR A 64 12.83 6.77 -15.43
N SER A 65 13.39 7.87 -14.93
CA SER A 65 14.75 7.90 -14.37
C SER A 65 14.76 7.56 -12.88
N GLY A 66 15.96 7.41 -12.30
CA GLY A 66 16.12 7.23 -10.86
C GLY A 66 15.47 8.32 -10.00
N GLN A 67 14.99 7.92 -8.83
CA GLN A 67 14.34 8.80 -7.86
C GLN A 67 15.32 9.58 -7.00
N THR A 68 14.89 10.74 -6.50
CA THR A 68 15.66 11.56 -5.55
C THR A 68 16.00 10.78 -4.28
N ALA A 69 15.09 9.91 -3.85
CA ALA A 69 15.36 8.84 -2.90
C ALA A 69 14.72 7.55 -3.42
N ALA A 70 15.58 6.62 -3.82
CA ALA A 70 15.17 5.32 -4.33
C ALA A 70 14.40 4.54 -3.25
N GLN A 71 13.34 3.85 -3.67
CA GLN A 71 12.68 2.82 -2.87
C GLN A 71 12.80 1.51 -3.65
N THR A 72 13.76 0.68 -3.26
CA THR A 72 14.13 -0.55 -3.95
C THR A 72 13.34 -1.77 -3.48
N THR A 73 12.61 -1.65 -2.38
CA THR A 73 11.82 -2.73 -1.80
C THR A 73 10.36 -2.31 -1.65
N PRO A 74 9.39 -3.21 -1.90
CA PRO A 74 8.00 -2.92 -1.64
C PRO A 74 7.73 -2.76 -0.15
N GLN A 75 6.70 -1.99 0.16
CA GLN A 75 6.06 -1.94 1.47
C GLN A 75 4.82 -2.81 1.48
N VAL A 76 4.37 -3.20 2.67
CA VAL A 76 3.36 -4.26 2.86
C VAL A 76 2.28 -3.83 3.86
N LEU A 77 1.39 -4.74 4.25
CA LEU A 77 0.22 -4.43 5.08
C LEU A 77 0.56 -3.72 6.40
N ARG A 78 1.62 -4.11 7.12
CA ARG A 78 2.03 -3.40 8.34
C ARG A 78 2.38 -1.92 8.07
N ASP A 79 3.05 -1.64 6.95
CA ASP A 79 3.48 -0.29 6.59
C ASP A 79 2.28 0.56 6.21
N PHE A 80 1.29 -0.04 5.53
CA PHE A 80 0.00 0.58 5.23
C PHE A 80 -0.76 0.92 6.52
N ALA A 81 -0.83 -0.02 7.47
CA ALA A 81 -1.52 0.21 8.74
C ALA A 81 -0.84 1.30 9.59
N GLU A 82 0.49 1.35 9.58
CA GLU A 82 1.28 2.32 10.35
C GLU A 82 1.26 3.72 9.75
N ASN A 83 1.44 3.84 8.43
CA ASN A 83 1.69 5.11 7.76
C ASN A 83 0.46 5.70 7.04
N THR A 84 -0.54 4.89 6.71
CA THR A 84 -1.71 5.32 5.93
C THR A 84 -3.01 5.29 6.73
N LEU A 85 -3.22 4.28 7.58
CA LEU A 85 -4.45 4.13 8.37
C LEU A 85 -4.42 4.80 9.74
N LYS A 86 -3.33 5.50 10.05
CA LYS A 86 -3.14 6.21 11.30
C LYS A 86 -4.26 7.21 11.55
N ASP A 87 -4.66 7.34 12.82
CA ASP A 87 -5.68 8.29 13.27
C ASP A 87 -7.05 8.13 12.56
N GLY A 88 -7.33 6.94 12.04
CA GLY A 88 -8.62 6.62 11.40
C GLY A 88 -8.77 7.11 9.96
N LYS A 89 -7.69 7.59 9.33
CA LYS A 89 -7.69 8.03 7.93
C LYS A 89 -7.69 6.85 6.94
N ASN A 90 -8.00 7.16 5.68
CA ASN A 90 -7.83 6.30 4.51
C ASN A 90 -8.53 4.93 4.55
N TRP A 91 -9.53 4.75 5.43
CA TRP A 91 -10.36 3.55 5.47
C TRP A 91 -11.86 3.89 5.43
N PRO A 92 -12.66 3.27 4.54
CA PRO A 92 -12.30 2.24 3.56
C PRO A 92 -11.76 2.80 2.23
N THR A 93 -11.72 4.12 2.08
CA THR A 93 -11.34 4.83 0.85
C THR A 93 -10.05 5.61 1.07
N SER A 94 -9.14 5.56 0.11
CA SER A 94 -7.88 6.30 0.11
C SER A 94 -8.06 7.81 -0.10
N THR A 95 -6.99 8.57 0.10
CA THR A 95 -6.89 10.00 -0.24
C THR A 95 -5.84 10.18 -1.33
N ALA A 96 -6.07 11.10 -2.27
CA ALA A 96 -5.15 11.40 -3.35
C ALA A 96 -5.14 12.91 -3.66
N ALA A 97 -3.94 13.42 -3.94
CA ALA A 97 -3.77 14.75 -4.50
C ALA A 97 -4.45 14.83 -5.88
N LYS A 98 -4.96 16.00 -6.26
CA LYS A 98 -5.71 16.18 -7.52
C LYS A 98 -4.93 15.80 -8.78
N ASP A 99 -3.62 15.93 -8.75
CA ASP A 99 -2.70 15.65 -9.84
C ASP A 99 -1.93 14.32 -9.68
N ALA A 100 -2.27 13.52 -8.67
CA ALA A 100 -1.73 12.18 -8.51
C ALA A 100 -2.23 11.26 -9.65
N VAL A 101 -1.39 10.31 -10.06
CA VAL A 101 -1.74 9.34 -11.11
C VAL A 101 -2.82 8.37 -10.62
N GLN A 102 -2.72 7.94 -9.36
CA GLN A 102 -3.74 7.08 -8.74
C GLN A 102 -4.70 7.96 -7.93
N GLN A 103 -5.90 8.14 -8.47
CA GLN A 103 -6.99 8.84 -7.81
C GLN A 103 -7.79 7.90 -6.90
N ALA A 104 -8.25 8.45 -5.77
CA ALA A 104 -9.10 7.73 -4.83
C ALA A 104 -10.41 7.29 -5.49
N LYS A 105 -10.84 6.07 -5.20
CA LYS A 105 -12.14 5.54 -5.60
C LYS A 105 -12.87 5.02 -4.37
N GLN A 106 -14.20 5.10 -4.39
CA GLN A 106 -15.01 4.63 -3.27
C GLN A 106 -14.63 3.19 -2.89
N ASN A 107 -14.25 2.99 -1.63
CA ASN A 107 -13.86 1.71 -1.02
C ASN A 107 -12.62 1.03 -1.64
N ASP A 108 -11.77 1.77 -2.34
CA ASP A 108 -10.58 1.20 -3.00
C ASP A 108 -9.66 0.40 -2.07
N ASN A 109 -9.37 0.91 -0.87
CA ASN A 109 -8.53 0.23 0.11
C ASN A 109 -9.20 -1.04 0.66
N ALA A 110 -10.50 -0.99 0.96
CA ALA A 110 -11.23 -2.17 1.40
C ALA A 110 -11.27 -3.27 0.31
N ASN A 111 -11.49 -2.87 -0.95
CA ASN A 111 -11.50 -3.79 -2.07
C ASN A 111 -10.12 -4.39 -2.35
N ALA A 112 -9.06 -3.59 -2.27
CA ALA A 112 -7.68 -4.05 -2.44
C ALA A 112 -7.28 -5.06 -1.37
N VAL A 113 -7.51 -4.75 -0.09
CA VAL A 113 -7.26 -5.69 1.02
C VAL A 113 -8.04 -6.99 0.84
N ALA A 114 -9.33 -6.91 0.52
CA ALA A 114 -10.15 -8.11 0.32
C ALA A 114 -9.64 -8.97 -0.85
N THR A 115 -9.21 -8.33 -1.94
CA THR A 115 -8.64 -9.01 -3.11
C THR A 115 -7.38 -9.79 -2.74
N ASP A 116 -6.46 -9.15 -2.02
CA ASP A 116 -5.21 -9.79 -1.61
C ASP A 116 -5.46 -10.96 -0.65
N LEU A 117 -6.38 -10.81 0.31
CA LEU A 117 -6.75 -11.90 1.23
C LEU A 117 -7.40 -13.09 0.49
N VAL A 118 -8.21 -12.83 -0.55
CA VAL A 118 -8.78 -13.88 -1.40
C VAL A 118 -7.73 -14.54 -2.30
N ALA A 119 -6.62 -13.87 -2.61
CA ALA A 119 -5.54 -14.44 -3.40
C ALA A 119 -4.62 -15.38 -2.60
N LEU A 120 -4.70 -15.37 -1.26
CA LEU A 120 -3.92 -16.25 -0.39
C LEU A 120 -4.21 -17.73 -0.67
N ASN A 121 -3.23 -18.59 -0.37
CA ASN A 121 -3.40 -20.04 -0.49
C ASN A 121 -4.36 -20.56 0.61
N ARG A 122 -4.75 -21.84 0.52
CA ARG A 122 -5.74 -22.41 1.44
C ARG A 122 -5.31 -22.36 2.91
N GLU A 123 -4.05 -22.67 3.22
CA GLU A 123 -3.53 -22.67 4.58
C GLU A 123 -3.45 -21.25 5.15
N GLU A 124 -2.97 -20.31 4.34
CA GLU A 124 -2.91 -18.88 4.69
C GLU A 124 -4.29 -18.30 4.95
N LYS A 125 -5.30 -18.70 4.15
CA LYS A 125 -6.70 -18.31 4.36
C LYS A 125 -7.25 -18.79 5.70
N THR A 126 -6.89 -20.00 6.13
CA THR A 126 -7.32 -20.52 7.44
C THR A 126 -6.74 -19.72 8.61
N ILE A 127 -5.58 -19.08 8.42
CA ILE A 127 -4.93 -18.25 9.44
C ILE A 127 -5.60 -16.87 9.57
N VAL A 128 -6.09 -16.30 8.47
CA VAL A 128 -6.64 -14.94 8.44
C VAL A 128 -8.16 -14.85 8.58
N ALA A 129 -8.85 -15.99 8.51
CA ALA A 129 -10.30 -16.10 8.68
C ALA A 129 -10.70 -16.08 10.17
#